data_AF-A0A5K1J1M8-F1
#
_entry.id   AF-A0A5K1J1M8-F1
#
_cell.length_a   1.000
_cell.length_b   1.000
_cell.length_c   1.000
_cell.angle_alpha   90.00
_cell.angle_beta   90.00
_cell.angle_gamma   90.00
#
_symmetry.space_group_name_H-M   'P 1'
#
loop_
_entity.id
_entity.type
_entity.pdbx_description
1 polymer ?
#
loop_
_entity_poly.entity_id
_entity_poly.type
_entity_poly.pdbx_seq_one_letter_code
_entity_poly.pdbx_strand_id
1 'polypeptide(L)' 'MESKKDATPSKKRVLLTLPVELVDYLTEVTEQTGMNKSGYIGVLLRNQMLHEREDRAGDEEK' A
#
# COMPACT_ATOMS: atom_id res chain seq x y z
N MET A 1 30.80 2.53 -26.04
CA MET A 1 29.42 2.08 -25.76
C MET A 1 29.23 2.13 -24.25
N GLU A 2 28.55 3.14 -23.73
CA GLU A 2 28.13 3.15 -22.32
C GLU A 2 26.88 2.28 -22.17
N SER A 3 27.02 1.17 -21.44
CA SER A 3 25.86 0.43 -20.93
C SER A 3 25.14 1.31 -19.92
N LYS A 4 24.03 1.91 -20.32
CA LYS A 4 23.04 2.44 -19.38
C LYS A 4 22.49 1.24 -18.61
N LYS A 5 23.02 0.99 -17.41
CA LYS A 5 22.36 0.11 -16.45
C LYS A 5 20.96 0.69 -16.22
N ASP A 6 19.94 -0.02 -16.63
CA ASP A 6 18.55 0.24 -16.26
C ASP A 6 18.46 0.21 -14.73
N ALA A 7 18.59 1.39 -14.12
CA ALA A 7 18.39 1.56 -12.70
C ALA A 7 16.91 1.28 -12.44
N THR A 8 16.60 0.12 -11.88
CA THR A 8 15.25 -0.18 -11.39
C THR A 8 14.83 0.97 -10.47
N PRO A 9 13.65 1.59 -10.66
CA PRO A 9 13.24 2.72 -9.83
C PRO A 9 13.31 2.31 -8.37
N SER A 10 14.14 3.01 -7.59
CA SER A 10 14.22 2.80 -6.15
C SER A 10 12.82 3.02 -5.58
N LYS A 11 12.21 1.97 -5.02
CA LYS A 11 10.91 2.10 -4.34
C LYS A 11 11.08 3.13 -3.23
N LYS A 12 10.42 4.29 -3.38
CA LYS A 12 10.40 5.33 -2.34
C LYS A 12 9.85 4.68 -1.07
N ARG A 13 10.64 4.71 0.00
CA ARG A 13 10.25 4.21 1.32
C ARG A 13 9.71 5.37 2.13
N VAL A 14 8.60 5.15 2.81
CA VAL A 14 7.98 6.09 3.73
C VAL A 14 7.88 5.42 5.09
N LEU A 15 8.28 6.12 6.14
CA LEU A 15 8.10 5.66 7.51
C LEU A 15 6.67 6.03 7.95
N LEU A 16 5.94 5.08 8.49
CA LEU A 16 4.62 5.29 9.06
C LEU A 16 4.67 5.07 10.56
N THR A 17 4.19 6.05 11.32
CA THR A 17 3.96 5.90 12.76
C THR A 17 2.50 5.51 12.95
N LEU A 18 2.27 4.36 13.58
CA LEU A 18 0.95 3.78 13.80
C LEU A 18 0.72 3.54 15.30
N PRO A 19 -0.54 3.56 15.76
CA PRO A 19 -0.89 3.07 17.09
C PRO A 19 -0.43 1.62 17.28
N VAL A 20 -0.04 1.27 18.52
CA VAL A 20 0.50 -0.06 18.84
C VAL A 20 -0.50 -1.15 18.51
N GLU A 21 -1.77 -0.96 18.85
CA GLU A 21 -2.85 -1.92 18.59
C GLU A 21 -3.00 -2.23 17.09
N LEU A 22 -2.72 -1.24 16.25
CA LEU A 22 -2.81 -1.36 14.80
C LEU A 22 -1.59 -2.11 14.23
N VAL A 23 -0.42 -1.95 14.85
CA VAL A 23 0.77 -2.74 14.53
C VAL A 23 0.59 -4.20 14.94
N ASP A 24 -0.03 -4.46 16.09
CA ASP A 24 -0.31 -5.81 16.57
C ASP A 24 -1.30 -6.52 15.64
N TYR A 25 -2.41 -5.86 15.30
CA TYR A 25 -3.37 -6.37 14.32
C TYR A 25 -2.72 -6.68 12.97
N LEU A 26 -1.91 -5.74 12.45
CA LEU A 26 -1.18 -5.97 11.19
C LEU A 26 -0.24 -7.16 11.30
N THR A 27 0.37 -7.40 12.46
CA THR A 27 1.23 -8.56 12.69
C THR A 27 0.44 -9.85 12.55
N GLU A 28 -0.65 -9.99 13.28
CA GLU A 28 -1.51 -11.19 13.26
C GLU A 28 -1.99 -11.51 11.84
N VAL A 29 -2.52 -10.52 11.12
CA VAL A 29 -3.04 -10.72 9.76
C VAL A 29 -1.92 -11.10 8.78
N THR A 30 -0.74 -10.49 8.91
CA THR A 30 0.40 -10.81 8.03
C THR A 30 0.93 -12.22 8.24
N GLU A 31 0.87 -12.74 9.47
CA GLU A 31 1.23 -14.12 9.77
C GLU A 31 0.26 -15.13 9.15
N GLN A 32 -1.05 -14.85 9.21
CA GLN A 32 -2.07 -15.71 8.62
C GLN A 32 -2.02 -15.72 7.09
N THR A 33 -1.71 -14.58 6.47
CA THR A 33 -1.69 -14.43 5.01
C THR A 33 -0.34 -14.78 4.36
N GLY A 34 0.73 -14.90 5.16
CA GLY A 34 2.10 -15.05 4.66
C GLY A 34 2.65 -13.82 3.94
N MET A 35 1.92 -12.69 3.97
CA MET A 35 2.37 -11.43 3.39
C MET A 35 3.27 -10.67 4.37
N ASN A 36 4.16 -9.82 3.86
CA ASN A 36 4.84 -8.86 4.72
C ASN A 36 3.96 -7.62 4.98
N LYS A 37 4.18 -6.98 6.13
CA LYS A 37 3.40 -5.79 6.58
C LYS A 37 3.35 -4.67 5.54
N SER A 38 4.47 -4.34 4.90
CA SER A 38 4.51 -3.26 3.91
C SER A 38 3.72 -3.59 2.64
N GLY A 39 3.76 -4.84 2.20
CA GLY A 39 2.95 -5.35 1.10
C GLY A 39 1.46 -5.30 1.43
N TYR A 40 1.08 -5.73 2.64
CA TYR A 40 -0.31 -5.71 3.08
C TYR A 40 -0.86 -4.28 3.19
N ILE A 41 -0.11 -3.36 3.82
CA ILE A 41 -0.45 -1.93 3.89
C ILE A 41 -0.59 -1.34 2.47
N GLY A 42 0.31 -1.71 1.55
CA GLY A 42 0.24 -1.26 0.16
C GLY A 42 -1.05 -1.68 -0.54
N VAL A 43 -1.55 -2.90 -0.28
CA VAL A 43 -2.83 -3.39 -0.79
C VAL A 43 -3.99 -2.61 -0.19
N LEU A 44 -4.00 -2.42 1.14
CA LEU A 44 -5.05 -1.65 1.81
C LEU A 44 -5.17 -0.22 1.27
N LEU A 45 -4.04 0.49 1.17
CA LEU A 45 -4.01 1.85 0.62
C LEU A 45 -4.48 1.90 -0.83
N ARG A 46 -4.06 0.94 -1.66
CA ARG A 46 -4.52 0.87 -3.05
C ARG A 46 -6.03 0.69 -3.12
N ASN A 47 -6.60 -0.22 -2.32
CA ASN A 47 -8.03 -0.49 -2.34
C ASN A 47 -8.83 0.73 -1.85
N GLN A 48 -8.36 1.40 -0.79
CA GLN A 48 -8.98 2.64 -0.31
C GLN A 48 -9.00 3.73 -1.41
N MET A 49 -7.87 3.94 -2.11
CA MET A 49 -7.80 4.92 -3.19
C MET A 49 -8.67 4.57 -4.40
N LEU A 50 -8.98 3.29 -4.62
CA LEU A 50 -9.89 2.86 -5.68
C LEU A 50 -11.35 3.14 -5.29
N HIS A 51 -11.75 2.78 -4.07
CA HIS A 51 -13.08 3.07 -3.57
C HIS A 51 -13.39 4.58 -3.56
N GLU A 52 -12.45 5.42 -3.12
CA GLU A 52 -12.64 6.87 -3.17
C GLU A 52 -12.84 7.44 -4.58
N ARG A 53 -12.33 6.74 -5.62
CA ARG A 53 -12.55 7.16 -7.02
C ARG A 53 -13.92 6.71 -7.52
N GLU A 54 -14.35 5.52 -7.14
CA GLU A 54 -15.68 4.98 -7.48
C GLU A 54 -16.78 5.83 -6.85
N ASP A 55 -16.65 6.19 -5.57
CA ASP A 55 -17.63 7.03 -4.87
C ASP A 55 -17.75 8.41 -5.51
N ARG A 56 -16.61 9.04 -5.86
CA ARG A 56 -16.62 10.35 -6.53
C ARG A 56 -17.22 10.30 -7.95
N ALA A 57 -16.95 9.24 -8.70
CA ALA A 57 -17.55 9.07 -10.03
C ALA A 57 -19.07 8.83 -9.95
N GLY A 58 -19.52 8.09 -8.93
CA GLY A 58 -20.95 7.82 -8.71
C GLY A 58 -21.75 9.04 -8.23
N ASP A 59 -21.09 10.01 -7.61
CA ASP A 59 -21.70 11.28 -7.19
C ASP A 59 -21.70 12.35 -8.30
N GLU A 60 -20.76 12.29 -9.26
CA GLU A 60 -20.73 13.20 -10.43
C GLU A 60 -21.71 12.80 -11.55
N GLU A 61 -22.19 11.55 -11.57
CA GLU A 61 -23.17 11.03 -12.54
C GLU A 61 -24.65 11.23 -12.12
N LYS A 62 -24.92 11.87 -10.97
CA LYS A 62 -26.29 12.16 -10.46
C LYS A 62 -26.66 13.63 -10.52
#